data_AF-A0A502TMJ6-F1
#
_entry.id   AF-A0A502TMJ6-F1
#
_cell.length_a   1.000
_cell.length_b   1.000
_cell.length_c   1.000
_cell.angle_alpha   90.00
_cell.angle_beta   90.00
_cell.angle_gamma   90.00
#
_symmetry.space_group_name_H-M   'P 1'
#
loop_
_entity.id
_entity.type
_entity.pdbx_description
1 polymer ?
#
loop_
_entity_poly.entity_id
_entity_poly.type
_entity_poly.pdbx_seq_one_letter_code
_entity_poly.pdbx_strand_id
1 'polypeptide(L)'
;MTGAHTVRLEPVGVEFEVENGETVLNAAFRQGIALPHGCKEGQCSACKCVLLEGEVDMLKYSTFALNDTEKDTGHILLCRSIAYSDMHVELLNYDEEVLAKSIAVKTFKGRISKFEHLTHDIRGIEIELGSPIKFWAGQYVDITVTTQKGETITRSFSMANTPDQTQKLSFIIKKYPEGKFSGELDSGGIRVGAEVTVAGPYGTCFRREERQGPLILVGAGSGMSPVWSILNDHLKSGEKRDVFFFYGARTPTDLFYLDRIAELAGRHPELNFIPVLSHVNGEAWDGERGFVHQSVDAKLKQLAVDGQGDVYACGPPPMIDALQPVLFMNGFESERIFFDRFTTSSSATPSH
;
A
#
# COMPACT_ATOMS: atom_id res chain seq x y z
N MET A 1 -34.72 -0.13 -15.51
CA MET A 1 -34.78 -0.52 -14.08
C MET A 1 -33.46 -0.11 -13.48
N THR A 2 -33.47 0.96 -12.69
CA THR A 2 -32.34 1.44 -11.90
C THR A 2 -32.09 0.41 -10.80
N GLY A 3 -31.38 -0.66 -11.13
CA GLY A 3 -31.06 -1.73 -10.19
C GLY A 3 -29.79 -1.34 -9.46
N ALA A 4 -29.95 -0.69 -8.32
CA ALA A 4 -28.93 -0.68 -7.28
C ALA A 4 -29.35 -1.68 -6.22
N HIS A 5 -28.38 -2.32 -5.58
CA HIS A 5 -28.58 -3.26 -4.49
C HIS A 5 -27.99 -2.69 -3.21
N THR A 6 -28.65 -2.94 -2.08
CA THR A 6 -28.14 -2.52 -0.78
C THR A 6 -27.23 -3.61 -0.22
N VAL A 7 -26.03 -3.22 0.23
CA VAL A 7 -25.14 -4.12 0.96
C VAL A 7 -25.04 -3.63 2.40
N ARG A 8 -25.34 -4.53 3.35
CA ARG A 8 -25.16 -4.31 4.78
C ARG A 8 -23.96 -5.11 5.27
N LEU A 9 -23.10 -4.44 6.04
CA LEU A 9 -21.89 -5.03 6.63
C LEU A 9 -22.10 -5.32 8.11
N GLU A 10 -21.89 -6.57 8.52
CA GLU A 10 -21.87 -7.00 9.91
C GLU A 10 -20.40 -7.23 10.36
N PRO A 11 -20.05 -6.97 11.64
CA PRO A 11 -20.91 -6.48 12.72
C PRO A 11 -21.06 -4.94 12.76
N VAL A 12 -20.49 -4.23 11.78
CA VAL A 12 -20.34 -2.76 11.83
C VAL A 12 -21.64 -1.99 11.56
N GLY A 13 -22.67 -2.65 11.02
CA GLY A 13 -23.97 -2.08 10.70
C GLY A 13 -23.97 -1.02 9.58
N VAL A 14 -22.91 -0.95 8.78
CA VAL A 14 -22.77 0.01 7.68
C VAL A 14 -23.51 -0.49 6.45
N GLU A 15 -24.31 0.38 5.83
CA GLU A 15 -25.05 0.10 4.60
C GLU A 15 -24.62 1.01 3.45
N PHE A 16 -24.60 0.48 2.23
CA PHE A 16 -24.25 1.23 1.02
C PHE A 16 -24.85 0.64 -0.25
N GLU A 17 -24.96 1.45 -1.29
CA GLU A 17 -25.57 1.05 -2.56
C GLU A 17 -24.53 0.57 -3.59
N VAL A 18 -24.76 -0.61 -4.17
CA VAL A 18 -23.97 -1.18 -5.26
C VAL A 18 -24.72 -1.02 -6.57
N GLU A 19 -24.11 -0.32 -7.52
CA GLU A 19 -24.67 -0.16 -8.87
C GLU A 19 -24.44 -1.43 -9.70
N ASN A 20 -25.35 -1.74 -10.63
CA ASN A 20 -25.20 -2.87 -11.55
C ASN A 20 -23.87 -2.83 -12.31
N GLY A 21 -23.12 -3.93 -12.24
CA GLY A 21 -21.82 -4.09 -12.93
C GLY A 21 -20.63 -3.47 -12.20
N GLU A 22 -20.84 -2.81 -11.06
CA GLU A 22 -19.78 -2.41 -10.14
C GLU A 22 -19.49 -3.56 -9.16
N THR A 23 -18.24 -3.68 -8.72
CA THR A 23 -17.91 -4.62 -7.65
C THR A 23 -18.31 -4.06 -6.29
N VAL A 24 -18.71 -4.93 -5.36
CA VAL A 24 -19.10 -4.53 -4.00
C VAL A 24 -18.01 -3.66 -3.34
N LEU A 25 -16.73 -4.01 -3.54
CA LEU A 25 -15.62 -3.22 -3.00
C LEU A 25 -15.52 -1.81 -3.62
N ASN A 26 -15.72 -1.67 -4.93
CA ASN A 26 -15.65 -0.35 -5.59
C ASN A 26 -16.83 0.54 -5.15
N ALA A 27 -18.02 -0.05 -5.00
CA ALA A 27 -19.19 0.66 -4.50
C ALA A 27 -18.96 1.19 -3.07
N ALA A 28 -18.34 0.39 -2.21
CA ALA A 28 -17.93 0.82 -0.87
C ALA A 28 -16.96 2.01 -0.94
N PHE A 29 -15.91 1.92 -1.76
CA PHE A 29 -14.94 3.00 -1.93
C PHE A 29 -15.53 4.30 -2.48
N ARG A 30 -16.41 4.21 -3.48
CA ARG A 30 -17.14 5.35 -4.06
C ARG A 30 -17.93 6.11 -2.98
N GLN A 31 -18.47 5.40 -2.00
CA GLN A 31 -19.23 5.95 -0.88
C GLN A 31 -18.40 6.24 0.36
N GLY A 32 -17.08 6.07 0.30
CA GLY A 32 -16.18 6.36 1.41
C GLY A 32 -16.27 5.36 2.55
N ILE A 33 -16.42 4.08 2.21
CA ILE A 33 -16.31 2.97 3.15
C ILE A 33 -15.01 2.24 2.85
N ALA A 34 -14.03 2.40 3.73
CA ALA A 34 -12.73 1.74 3.59
C ALA A 34 -12.84 0.29 4.10
N LEU A 35 -12.89 -0.66 3.17
CA LEU A 35 -12.88 -2.09 3.49
C LEU A 35 -11.48 -2.69 3.35
N PRO A 36 -11.16 -3.77 4.08
CA PRO A 36 -9.90 -4.50 3.91
C PRO A 36 -9.69 -4.95 2.45
N HIS A 37 -8.52 -4.64 1.91
CA HIS A 37 -8.15 -5.01 0.54
C HIS A 37 -6.63 -4.92 0.36
N GLY A 38 -6.13 -5.49 -0.74
CA GLY A 38 -4.73 -5.38 -1.16
C GLY A 38 -4.62 -5.25 -2.67
N CYS A 39 -4.71 -6.37 -3.39
CA CYS A 39 -4.49 -6.39 -4.85
C CYS A 39 -5.65 -5.84 -5.70
N LYS A 40 -6.90 -5.82 -5.19
CA LYS A 40 -8.13 -5.53 -5.96
C LYS A 40 -8.39 -6.42 -7.20
N GLU A 41 -7.58 -7.46 -7.41
CA GLU A 41 -7.61 -8.35 -8.59
C GLU A 41 -7.91 -9.81 -8.25
N GLY A 42 -8.32 -10.10 -7.00
CA GLY A 42 -8.69 -11.46 -6.57
C GLY A 42 -7.50 -12.41 -6.40
N GLN A 43 -6.36 -11.89 -5.92
CA GLN A 43 -5.10 -12.64 -5.75
C GLN A 43 -4.64 -12.80 -4.30
N CYS A 44 -5.04 -11.92 -3.38
CA CYS A 44 -4.39 -11.78 -2.06
C CYS A 44 -5.27 -12.09 -0.84
N SER A 45 -6.52 -12.53 -1.04
CA SER A 45 -7.51 -12.81 0.03
C SER A 45 -7.89 -11.67 0.98
N ALA A 46 -7.30 -10.47 0.85
CA ALA A 46 -7.47 -9.41 1.84
C ALA A 46 -8.90 -8.85 1.95
N CYS A 47 -9.71 -8.96 0.89
CA CYS A 47 -11.11 -8.54 0.88
C CYS A 47 -12.08 -9.72 1.02
N LYS A 48 -11.63 -10.82 1.64
CA LYS A 48 -12.45 -12.01 1.86
C LYS A 48 -13.42 -11.75 2.99
N CYS A 49 -14.68 -12.06 2.74
CA CYS A 49 -15.80 -11.90 3.67
C CYS A 49 -16.71 -13.14 3.56
N VAL A 50 -17.71 -13.24 4.43
CA VAL A 50 -18.74 -14.28 4.34
C VAL A 50 -20.05 -13.64 3.88
N LEU A 51 -20.68 -14.23 2.87
CA LEU A 51 -22.03 -13.86 2.46
C LEU A 51 -23.04 -14.54 3.39
N LEU A 52 -23.80 -13.73 4.13
CA LEU A 52 -24.85 -14.23 5.01
C LEU A 52 -26.17 -14.38 4.25
N GLU A 53 -26.53 -13.37 3.45
CA GLU A 53 -27.76 -13.34 2.65
C GLU A 53 -27.50 -12.61 1.32
N GLY A 54 -28.27 -12.95 0.29
CA GLY A 54 -28.21 -12.33 -1.04
C GLY A 54 -27.63 -13.22 -2.14
N GLU A 55 -27.62 -12.69 -3.35
CA GLU A 55 -27.13 -13.36 -4.56
C GLU A 55 -25.98 -12.56 -5.17
N VAL A 56 -24.89 -13.26 -5.48
CA VAL A 56 -23.66 -12.67 -5.99
C VAL A 56 -23.04 -13.56 -7.06
N ASP A 57 -22.45 -12.94 -8.08
CA ASP A 57 -21.49 -13.62 -8.96
C ASP A 57 -20.09 -13.04 -8.74
N MET A 58 -19.06 -13.87 -8.87
CA MET A 58 -17.67 -13.42 -8.71
C MET A 58 -16.93 -13.46 -10.04
N LEU A 59 -16.42 -12.28 -10.45
CA LEU A 59 -15.46 -12.16 -11.54
C LEU A 59 -14.23 -13.06 -11.29
N LYS A 60 -13.52 -13.46 -12.36
CA LYS A 60 -12.33 -14.33 -12.28
C LYS A 60 -11.38 -13.95 -11.12
N TYR A 61 -10.98 -14.94 -10.33
CA TYR A 61 -10.06 -14.86 -9.19
C TYR A 61 -9.14 -16.09 -9.16
N SER A 62 -8.13 -16.04 -8.29
CA SER A 62 -7.21 -17.16 -8.05
C SER A 62 -7.71 -18.07 -6.94
N THR A 63 -7.57 -19.39 -7.09
CA THR A 63 -7.89 -20.37 -6.04
C THR A 63 -6.99 -20.24 -4.81
N PHE A 64 -5.85 -19.58 -4.94
CA PHE A 64 -5.03 -19.17 -3.80
C PHE A 64 -5.74 -18.09 -2.96
N ALA A 65 -6.48 -17.18 -3.61
CA ALA A 65 -7.17 -16.10 -2.92
C ALA A 65 -8.46 -16.57 -2.24
N LEU A 66 -9.18 -17.49 -2.88
CA LEU A 66 -10.40 -18.11 -2.39
C LEU A 66 -10.47 -19.53 -2.94
N ASN A 67 -10.33 -20.54 -2.08
CA ASN A 67 -10.40 -21.94 -2.50
C ASN A 67 -11.85 -22.45 -2.57
N ASP A 68 -12.05 -23.61 -3.17
CA ASP A 68 -13.40 -24.17 -3.39
C ASP A 68 -14.14 -24.44 -2.09
N THR A 69 -13.46 -24.92 -1.05
CA THR A 69 -14.07 -25.17 0.27
C THR A 69 -14.56 -23.89 0.95
N GLU A 70 -13.77 -22.81 0.87
CA GLU A 70 -14.19 -21.50 1.38
C GLU A 70 -15.40 -20.98 0.59
N LYS A 71 -15.38 -21.11 -0.74
CA LYS A 71 -16.51 -20.72 -1.59
C LYS A 71 -17.78 -21.48 -1.24
N ASP A 72 -17.69 -22.80 -1.05
CA ASP A 72 -18.81 -23.67 -0.71
C ASP A 72 -19.40 -23.36 0.68
N THR A 73 -18.63 -22.71 1.55
CA THR A 73 -19.06 -22.24 2.87
C THR A 73 -19.50 -20.77 2.88
N GLY A 74 -19.74 -20.19 1.71
CA GLY A 74 -20.30 -18.83 1.57
C GLY A 74 -19.25 -17.71 1.58
N HIS A 75 -17.96 -18.02 1.53
CA HIS A 75 -16.94 -16.98 1.44
C HIS A 75 -16.91 -16.34 0.05
N ILE A 76 -16.74 -15.02 0.04
CA ILE A 76 -16.69 -14.20 -1.17
C ILE A 76 -15.49 -13.25 -1.14
N LEU A 77 -15.07 -12.77 -2.31
CA LEU A 77 -14.08 -11.70 -2.45
C LEU A 77 -14.79 -10.43 -2.90
N LEU A 78 -14.89 -9.42 -2.03
CA LEU A 78 -15.62 -8.18 -2.35
C LEU A 78 -15.08 -7.45 -3.59
N CYS A 79 -13.77 -7.55 -3.85
CA CYS A 79 -13.15 -6.97 -5.05
C CYS A 79 -13.59 -7.62 -6.36
N ARG A 80 -14.20 -8.80 -6.31
CA ARG A 80 -14.66 -9.58 -7.46
C ARG A 80 -16.17 -9.80 -7.47
N SER A 81 -16.86 -9.46 -6.39
CA SER A 81 -18.29 -9.71 -6.18
C SER A 81 -19.14 -8.69 -6.92
N ILE A 82 -20.05 -9.16 -7.77
CA ILE A 82 -21.10 -8.39 -8.45
C ILE A 82 -22.44 -8.79 -7.84
N ALA A 83 -23.16 -7.82 -7.25
CA ALA A 83 -24.43 -8.06 -6.59
C ALA A 83 -25.57 -8.25 -7.60
N TYR A 84 -26.46 -9.21 -7.33
CA TYR A 84 -27.71 -9.44 -8.09
C TYR A 84 -28.98 -9.30 -7.23
N SER A 85 -28.82 -9.14 -5.92
CA SER A 85 -29.85 -8.76 -4.96
C SER A 85 -29.20 -8.00 -3.80
N ASP A 86 -30.02 -7.51 -2.87
CA ASP A 86 -29.52 -6.95 -1.62
C ASP A 86 -28.71 -8.02 -0.85
N MET A 87 -27.60 -7.62 -0.23
CA MET A 87 -26.66 -8.54 0.40
C MET A 87 -26.43 -8.19 1.87
N HIS A 88 -26.34 -9.23 2.71
CA HIS A 88 -25.76 -9.13 4.05
C HIS A 88 -24.40 -9.82 4.05
N VAL A 89 -23.37 -9.09 4.46
CA VAL A 89 -21.98 -9.55 4.41
C VAL A 89 -21.34 -9.42 5.78
N GLU A 90 -20.77 -10.51 6.27
CA GLU A 90 -19.96 -10.52 7.48
C GLU A 90 -18.49 -10.21 7.15
N LEU A 91 -17.96 -9.16 7.77
CA LEU A 91 -16.56 -8.81 7.72
C LEU A 91 -15.77 -9.74 8.65
N LEU A 92 -14.91 -10.58 8.07
CA LEU A 92 -14.00 -11.45 8.83
C LEU A 92 -12.95 -10.67 9.62
N ASN A 93 -12.58 -9.50 9.10
CA ASN A 93 -11.65 -8.58 9.74
C ASN A 93 -12.17 -7.16 9.45
N TYR A 94 -12.17 -6.30 10.46
CA TYR A 94 -12.42 -4.87 10.30
C TYR A 94 -11.62 -4.11 11.34
N ASP A 95 -11.35 -2.83 11.03
CA ASP A 95 -10.65 -1.92 11.92
C ASP A 95 -11.53 -0.67 12.03
N GLU A 96 -12.06 -0.42 13.23
CA GLU A 96 -12.94 0.71 13.50
C GLU A 96 -12.26 2.05 13.23
N GLU A 97 -10.95 2.16 13.49
CA GLU A 97 -10.18 3.36 13.23
C GLU A 97 -10.07 3.60 11.71
N VAL A 98 -9.88 2.54 10.92
CA VAL A 98 -9.91 2.62 9.45
C VAL A 98 -11.26 3.10 8.95
N LEU A 99 -12.35 2.52 9.47
CA LEU A 99 -13.70 2.90 9.08
C LEU A 99 -13.98 4.37 9.41
N ALA A 100 -13.64 4.82 10.63
CA ALA A 100 -13.80 6.21 11.05
C ALA A 100 -12.97 7.21 10.24
N LYS A 101 -11.82 6.77 9.71
CA LYS A 101 -10.92 7.57 8.87
C LYS A 101 -11.17 7.40 7.38
N SER A 102 -12.29 6.80 6.98
CA SER A 102 -12.60 6.56 5.57
C SER A 102 -12.70 7.85 4.75
N ILE A 103 -12.18 7.81 3.53
CA ILE A 103 -12.22 8.90 2.58
C ILE A 103 -12.85 8.35 1.30
N ALA A 104 -13.91 9.01 0.81
CA ALA A 104 -14.53 8.65 -0.46
C ALA A 104 -13.52 8.76 -1.60
N VAL A 105 -13.42 7.67 -2.37
CA VAL A 105 -12.58 7.62 -3.56
C VAL A 105 -13.14 8.55 -4.62
N LYS A 106 -12.28 9.44 -5.12
CA LYS A 106 -12.61 10.38 -6.18
C LYS A 106 -11.59 10.28 -7.31
N THR A 107 -12.00 10.79 -8.46
CA THR A 107 -11.16 10.88 -9.64
C THR A 107 -10.67 12.31 -9.83
N PHE A 108 -9.36 12.46 -10.01
CA PHE A 108 -8.66 13.72 -10.17
C PHE A 108 -7.95 13.72 -11.51
N LYS A 109 -8.01 14.84 -12.23
CA LYS A 109 -7.17 15.07 -13.41
C LYS A 109 -5.86 15.71 -12.97
N GLY A 110 -4.77 15.31 -13.59
CA GLY A 110 -3.46 15.87 -13.30
C GLY A 110 -2.48 15.73 -14.46
N ARG A 111 -1.24 16.13 -14.20
CA ARG A 111 -0.14 16.04 -15.15
C ARG A 111 1.13 15.61 -14.45
N ILE A 112 1.93 14.76 -15.08
CA ILE A 112 3.28 14.45 -14.58
C ILE A 112 4.12 15.73 -14.68
N SER A 113 4.56 16.26 -13.55
CA SER A 113 5.32 17.52 -13.47
C SER A 113 6.81 17.29 -13.31
N LYS A 114 7.23 16.13 -12.78
CA LYS A 114 8.63 15.76 -12.61
C LYS A 114 8.85 14.27 -12.83
N PHE A 115 10.04 13.91 -13.33
CA PHE A 115 10.55 12.55 -13.42
C PHE A 115 12.03 12.54 -13.05
N GLU A 116 12.46 11.59 -12.22
CA GLU A 116 13.85 11.42 -11.78
C GLU A 116 14.25 9.95 -11.67
N HIS A 117 15.52 9.66 -11.96
CA HIS A 117 16.14 8.35 -11.72
C HIS A 117 16.74 8.35 -10.32
N LEU A 118 16.20 7.51 -9.42
CA LEU A 118 16.71 7.40 -8.04
C LEU A 118 17.81 6.35 -7.91
N THR A 119 17.63 5.22 -8.59
CA THR A 119 18.63 4.15 -8.72
C THR A 119 18.53 3.53 -10.12
N HIS A 120 19.26 2.44 -10.37
CA HIS A 120 19.17 1.71 -11.63
C HIS A 120 17.73 1.24 -11.95
N ASP A 121 16.96 0.83 -10.94
CA ASP A 121 15.60 0.27 -11.07
C ASP A 121 14.51 1.02 -10.29
N ILE A 122 14.81 2.15 -9.64
CA ILE A 122 13.80 3.00 -8.98
C ILE A 122 13.66 4.35 -9.69
N ARG A 123 12.42 4.80 -9.87
CA ARG A 123 12.06 6.09 -10.46
C ARG A 123 11.26 6.92 -9.47
N GLY A 124 11.51 8.23 -9.44
CA GLY A 124 10.65 9.20 -8.78
C GLY A 124 9.79 9.90 -9.83
N ILE A 125 8.50 10.06 -9.56
CA ILE A 125 7.64 10.98 -10.33
C ILE A 125 6.91 11.94 -9.38
N GLU A 126 6.61 13.13 -9.89
CA GLU A 126 5.65 14.04 -9.27
C GLU A 126 4.47 14.25 -10.22
N ILE A 127 3.26 14.29 -9.66
CA ILE A 127 2.03 14.62 -10.38
C ILE A 127 1.41 15.84 -9.72
N GLU A 128 1.09 16.82 -10.55
CA GLU A 128 0.31 17.99 -10.16
C GLU A 128 -1.17 17.76 -10.50
N LEU A 129 -2.04 17.83 -9.49
CA LEU A 129 -3.48 17.64 -9.62
C LEU A 129 -4.20 18.97 -9.85
N GLY A 130 -5.25 18.96 -10.67
CA GLY A 130 -6.11 20.12 -10.89
C GLY A 130 -6.98 20.50 -9.69
N SER A 131 -7.13 19.62 -8.70
CA SER A 131 -7.88 19.85 -7.46
C SER A 131 -7.26 19.08 -6.29
N PRO A 132 -7.44 19.54 -5.04
CA PRO A 132 -6.82 18.92 -3.89
C PRO A 132 -7.43 17.55 -3.57
N ILE A 133 -6.57 16.56 -3.31
CA ILE A 133 -6.95 15.26 -2.75
C ILE A 133 -6.75 15.27 -1.23
N LYS A 134 -7.68 14.62 -0.51
CA LYS A 134 -7.51 14.29 0.91
C LYS A 134 -7.04 12.83 0.99
N PHE A 135 -6.02 12.55 1.78
CA PHE A 135 -5.51 11.19 2.03
C PHE A 135 -4.78 11.12 3.38
N TRP A 136 -4.44 9.91 3.82
CA TRP A 136 -3.62 9.65 4.99
C TRP A 136 -2.22 9.14 4.60
N ALA A 137 -1.19 9.50 5.36
CA ALA A 137 0.19 9.11 5.06
C ALA A 137 0.33 7.59 5.03
N GLY A 138 0.79 7.05 3.89
CA GLY A 138 0.86 5.60 3.62
C GLY A 138 -0.15 5.07 2.60
N GLN A 139 -1.21 5.84 2.30
CA GLN A 139 -2.21 5.46 1.29
C GLN A 139 -1.67 5.49 -0.14
N TYR A 140 -2.44 4.91 -1.06
CA TYR A 140 -2.10 4.84 -2.47
C TYR A 140 -3.22 5.31 -3.39
N VAL A 141 -2.89 5.52 -4.66
CA VAL A 141 -3.85 5.86 -5.73
C VAL A 141 -3.63 4.98 -6.94
N ASP A 142 -4.65 4.84 -7.77
CA ASP A 142 -4.51 4.30 -9.12
C ASP A 142 -4.18 5.45 -10.07
N ILE A 143 -3.09 5.32 -10.82
CA ILE A 143 -2.65 6.27 -11.84
C ILE A 143 -2.95 5.67 -13.21
N THR A 144 -3.80 6.33 -13.98
CA THR A 144 -4.12 6.01 -15.37
C THR A 144 -3.45 7.02 -16.30
N VAL A 145 -2.71 6.52 -17.28
CA VAL A 145 -2.03 7.32 -18.30
C VAL A 145 -2.18 6.68 -19.67
N THR A 146 -2.35 7.50 -20.70
CA THR A 146 -2.30 7.05 -22.10
C THR A 146 -0.90 7.35 -22.64
N THR A 147 -0.20 6.31 -23.10
CA THR A 147 1.16 6.43 -23.67
C THR A 147 1.11 7.15 -25.02
N GLN A 148 2.28 7.59 -25.50
CA GLN A 148 2.39 8.16 -26.86
C GLN A 148 1.94 7.21 -27.97
N LYS A 149 1.92 5.89 -27.72
CA LYS A 149 1.43 4.88 -28.66
C LYS A 149 -0.09 4.67 -28.57
N GLY A 150 -0.78 5.40 -27.71
CA GLY A 150 -2.23 5.29 -27.49
C GLY A 150 -2.65 4.17 -26.52
N GLU A 151 -1.70 3.49 -25.87
CA GLU A 151 -2.02 2.45 -24.88
C GLU A 151 -2.41 3.09 -23.54
N THR A 152 -3.53 2.68 -22.96
CA THR A 152 -3.93 3.14 -21.62
C THR A 152 -3.45 2.16 -20.56
N ILE A 153 -2.70 2.67 -19.59
CA ILE A 153 -2.10 1.89 -18.51
C ILE A 153 -2.61 2.44 -17.18
N THR A 154 -3.15 1.57 -16.34
CA THR A 154 -3.53 1.89 -14.95
C THR A 154 -2.70 1.09 -13.97
N ARG A 155 -2.07 1.73 -12.98
CA ARG A 155 -1.30 1.06 -11.93
C ARG A 155 -1.46 1.75 -10.59
N SER A 156 -1.45 0.98 -9.51
CA SER A 156 -1.52 1.48 -8.15
C SER A 156 -0.13 1.86 -7.65
N PHE A 157 0.00 3.06 -7.07
CA PHE A 157 1.24 3.56 -6.49
C PHE A 157 0.97 4.31 -5.18
N SER A 158 1.71 3.97 -4.13
CA SER A 158 1.60 4.63 -2.82
C SER A 158 2.25 6.01 -2.85
N MET A 159 1.59 7.00 -2.24
CA MET A 159 2.11 8.36 -2.16
C MET A 159 3.33 8.41 -1.23
N ALA A 160 4.35 9.15 -1.65
CA ALA A 160 5.55 9.46 -0.85
C ALA A 160 5.45 10.81 -0.14
N ASN A 161 4.60 11.71 -0.63
CA ASN A 161 4.38 13.02 -0.02
C ASN A 161 3.48 12.92 1.24
N THR A 162 3.50 13.97 2.06
CA THR A 162 2.64 14.08 3.25
C THR A 162 1.23 14.58 2.90
N PRO A 163 0.20 14.24 3.71
CA PRO A 163 -1.20 14.65 3.52
C PRO A 163 -1.45 16.15 3.33
N ASP A 164 -0.60 17.03 3.86
CA ASP A 164 -0.74 18.48 3.66
C ASP A 164 -0.40 18.93 2.23
N GLN A 165 0.32 18.12 1.46
CA GLN A 165 0.61 18.36 0.05
C GLN A 165 -0.50 17.78 -0.82
N THR A 166 -1.63 18.49 -0.88
CA THR A 166 -2.88 17.99 -1.45
C THR A 166 -2.97 18.04 -2.98
N GLN A 167 -2.10 18.78 -3.67
CA GLN A 167 -2.11 18.89 -5.14
C GLN A 167 -0.82 18.42 -5.80
N LYS A 168 0.25 18.23 -5.03
CA LYS A 168 1.54 17.77 -5.53
C LYS A 168 1.83 16.41 -4.93
N LEU A 169 1.51 15.37 -5.69
CA LEU A 169 1.74 14.00 -5.28
C LEU A 169 3.09 13.50 -5.76
N SER A 170 3.84 12.83 -4.88
CA SER A 170 5.14 12.24 -5.19
C SER A 170 5.05 10.72 -5.09
N PHE A 171 5.74 10.01 -5.99
CA PHE A 171 5.71 8.55 -6.02
C PHE A 171 7.10 7.97 -6.26
N ILE A 172 7.39 6.85 -5.60
CA ILE A 172 8.60 6.06 -5.80
C ILE A 172 8.20 4.74 -6.45
N ILE A 173 8.62 4.54 -7.70
CA ILE A 173 8.16 3.48 -8.58
C ILE A 173 9.31 2.52 -8.87
N LYS A 174 9.09 1.23 -8.62
CA LYS A 174 10.04 0.19 -9.03
C LYS A 174 9.82 -0.18 -10.49
N LYS A 175 10.91 -0.24 -11.23
CA LYS A 175 10.98 -0.79 -12.57
C LYS A 175 11.07 -2.30 -12.49
N TYR A 176 10.08 -2.97 -13.06
CA TYR A 176 10.13 -4.40 -13.30
C TYR A 176 10.51 -4.65 -14.76
N PRO A 177 11.25 -5.74 -15.06
CA PRO A 177 11.35 -6.26 -16.41
C PRO A 177 9.94 -6.40 -17.00
N GLU A 178 9.73 -5.92 -18.23
CA GLU A 178 8.42 -5.92 -18.92
C GLU A 178 7.31 -5.08 -18.26
N GLY A 179 7.62 -4.36 -17.18
CA GLY A 179 6.67 -3.47 -16.52
C GLY A 179 6.26 -2.32 -17.44
N LYS A 180 5.01 -2.31 -17.91
CA LYS A 180 4.52 -1.34 -18.90
C LYS A 180 4.65 0.12 -18.46
N PHE A 181 4.23 0.46 -17.25
CA PHE A 181 4.27 1.84 -16.76
C PHE A 181 5.71 2.35 -16.59
N SER A 182 6.53 1.64 -15.81
CA SER A 182 7.93 2.00 -15.58
C SER A 182 8.79 1.91 -16.83
N GLY A 183 8.49 0.97 -17.72
CA GLY A 183 9.17 0.81 -19.00
C GLY A 183 8.88 1.97 -19.95
N GLU A 184 7.63 2.44 -20.01
CA GLU A 184 7.24 3.58 -20.83
C GLU A 184 7.76 4.92 -20.26
N LEU A 185 7.98 5.04 -18.95
CA LEU A 185 8.71 6.17 -18.36
C LEU A 185 10.16 6.25 -18.86
N ASP A 186 10.87 5.11 -18.90
CA ASP A 186 12.27 5.06 -19.35
C ASP A 186 12.41 5.18 -20.87
N SER A 187 11.52 4.54 -21.64
CA SER A 187 11.56 4.58 -23.10
C SER A 187 11.02 5.90 -23.68
N GLY A 188 10.48 6.77 -22.82
CA GLY A 188 9.93 8.07 -23.19
C GLY A 188 8.54 8.00 -23.83
N GLY A 189 7.81 6.90 -23.66
CA GLY A 189 6.41 6.79 -24.04
C GLY A 189 5.44 7.41 -23.03
N ILE A 190 5.89 7.62 -21.80
CA ILE A 190 5.30 8.54 -20.80
C ILE A 190 6.36 9.61 -20.51
N ARG A 191 5.98 10.89 -20.60
CA ARG A 191 6.92 12.02 -20.41
C ARG A 191 6.40 13.00 -19.36
N VAL A 192 7.29 13.82 -18.84
CA VAL A 192 6.90 15.05 -18.14
C VAL A 192 5.97 15.85 -19.07
N GLY A 193 4.86 16.30 -18.51
CA GLY A 193 3.78 16.91 -19.24
C GLY A 193 2.66 15.94 -19.65
N ALA A 194 2.78 14.63 -19.45
CA ALA A 194 1.71 13.68 -19.77
C ALA A 194 0.50 13.88 -18.85
N GLU A 195 -0.70 13.87 -19.42
CA GLU A 195 -1.96 13.93 -18.68
C GLU A 195 -2.24 12.59 -18.02
N VAL A 196 -2.70 12.64 -16.78
CA VAL A 196 -3.02 11.47 -15.98
C VAL A 196 -4.37 11.63 -15.30
N THR A 197 -5.03 10.51 -15.08
CA THR A 197 -6.19 10.41 -14.22
C THR A 197 -5.78 9.64 -12.96
N VAL A 198 -6.01 10.25 -11.80
CA VAL A 198 -5.66 9.69 -10.49
C VAL A 198 -6.95 9.35 -9.75
N ALA A 199 -7.10 8.11 -9.31
CA ALA A 199 -8.25 7.67 -8.51
C ALA A 199 -7.79 7.23 -7.11
N GLY A 200 -8.46 7.73 -6.06
CA GLY A 200 -8.21 7.31 -4.68
C GLY A 200 -8.68 8.36 -3.66
N PRO A 201 -8.19 8.30 -2.41
CA PRO A 201 -7.14 7.40 -1.93
C PRO A 201 -7.65 5.99 -1.59
N TYR A 202 -6.76 5.01 -1.65
CA TYR A 202 -6.99 3.63 -1.24
C TYR A 202 -5.98 3.21 -0.15
N GLY A 203 -6.19 2.03 0.43
CA GLY A 203 -5.30 1.41 1.40
C GLY A 203 -5.62 1.73 2.86
N THR A 204 -5.34 0.75 3.70
CA THR A 204 -5.58 0.77 5.16
C THR A 204 -4.28 0.89 5.97
N CYS A 205 -3.13 0.68 5.32
CA CYS A 205 -1.79 0.88 5.88
C CYS A 205 -1.44 2.37 5.88
N PHE A 206 -1.96 3.11 6.85
CA PHE A 206 -1.67 4.53 7.04
C PHE A 206 -1.38 4.85 8.49
N ARG A 207 -0.65 5.93 8.74
CA ARG A 207 -0.21 6.33 10.07
C ARG A 207 -1.39 6.48 11.06
N ARG A 208 -1.29 5.78 12.20
CA ARG A 208 -2.16 5.98 13.36
C ARG A 208 -1.58 7.07 14.24
N GLU A 209 -2.43 7.98 14.68
CA GLU A 209 -2.06 9.16 15.47
C GLU A 209 -2.28 8.89 16.96
N GLU A 210 -1.62 9.66 17.83
CA GLU A 210 -1.83 9.62 19.29
C GLU A 210 -1.53 8.24 19.94
N ARG A 211 -0.69 7.44 19.30
CA ARG A 211 -0.29 6.11 19.79
C ARG A 211 0.94 6.18 20.68
N GLN A 212 1.09 5.18 21.55
CA GLN A 212 2.23 5.02 22.45
C GLN A 212 3.22 3.95 21.95
N GLY A 213 4.44 4.00 22.44
CA GLY A 213 5.53 3.08 22.07
C GLY A 213 6.26 3.50 20.78
N PRO A 214 7.29 2.75 20.34
CA PRO A 214 8.08 3.11 19.18
C PRO A 214 7.27 3.03 17.86
N LEU A 215 7.67 3.83 16.87
CA LEU A 215 7.22 3.73 15.49
C LEU A 215 8.26 2.95 14.68
N ILE A 216 7.89 1.76 14.21
CA ILE A 216 8.81 0.88 13.47
C ILE A 216 8.41 0.92 12.00
N LEU A 217 9.29 1.46 11.15
CA LEU A 217 9.07 1.58 9.71
C LEU A 217 9.99 0.59 9.00
N VAL A 218 9.43 -0.25 8.15
CA VAL A 218 10.18 -1.26 7.38
C VAL A 218 9.88 -1.11 5.89
N GLY A 219 10.86 -0.62 5.13
CA GLY A 219 10.75 -0.47 3.68
C GLY A 219 11.72 -1.37 2.93
N ALA A 220 11.34 -1.82 1.73
CA ALA A 220 12.31 -2.37 0.77
C ALA A 220 11.96 -1.97 -0.67
N GLY A 221 12.96 -1.52 -1.42
CA GLY A 221 12.78 -1.02 -2.79
C GLY A 221 11.76 0.14 -2.85
N SER A 222 10.78 0.06 -3.75
CA SER A 222 9.71 1.08 -3.83
C SER A 222 8.82 1.12 -2.59
N GLY A 223 8.91 0.14 -1.68
CA GLY A 223 8.31 0.20 -0.35
C GLY A 223 8.74 1.43 0.46
N MET A 224 9.83 2.10 0.05
CA MET A 224 10.19 3.45 0.50
C MET A 224 9.03 4.45 0.37
N SER A 225 8.20 4.39 -0.68
CA SER A 225 7.14 5.39 -0.95
C SER A 225 6.20 5.61 0.26
N PRO A 226 5.43 4.60 0.70
CA PRO A 226 4.51 4.80 1.83
C PRO A 226 5.23 5.04 3.16
N VAL A 227 6.36 4.37 3.44
CA VAL A 227 7.09 4.58 4.71
C VAL A 227 7.72 5.98 4.78
N TRP A 228 8.13 6.55 3.64
CA TRP A 228 8.61 7.92 3.54
C TRP A 228 7.51 8.92 3.87
N SER A 229 6.30 8.70 3.34
CA SER A 229 5.12 9.50 3.66
C SER A 229 4.81 9.46 5.16
N ILE A 230 4.74 8.26 5.75
CA ILE A 230 4.47 8.05 7.17
C ILE A 230 5.55 8.69 8.05
N LEU A 231 6.83 8.52 7.71
CA LEU A 231 7.95 9.12 8.45
C LEU A 231 7.83 10.64 8.49
N ASN A 232 7.68 11.28 7.33
CA ASN A 232 7.67 12.74 7.25
C ASN A 232 6.40 13.33 7.90
N ASP A 233 5.26 12.64 7.79
CA ASP A 233 4.03 13.01 8.47
C ASP A 233 4.19 12.92 10.00
N HIS A 234 4.78 11.83 10.51
CA HIS A 234 5.07 11.66 11.92
C HIS A 234 5.99 12.77 12.45
N LEU A 235 7.13 13.00 11.82
CA LEU A 235 8.10 14.02 12.26
C LEU A 235 7.48 15.43 12.25
N LYS A 236 6.57 15.71 11.31
CA LYS A 236 5.86 16.98 11.21
C LYS A 236 4.77 17.15 12.28
N SER A 237 4.12 16.06 12.69
CA SER A 237 3.08 16.08 13.73
C SER A 237 3.61 16.57 15.09
N GLY A 238 4.91 16.42 15.33
CA GLY A 238 5.54 16.74 16.60
C GLY A 238 5.36 15.68 17.69
N GLU A 239 4.68 14.56 17.40
CA GLU A 239 4.62 13.41 18.30
C GLU A 239 6.04 12.94 18.69
N LYS A 240 6.22 12.61 19.97
CA LYS A 240 7.51 12.20 20.54
C LYS A 240 7.54 10.70 20.77
N ARG A 241 7.76 9.96 19.69
CA ARG A 241 7.96 8.51 19.68
C ARG A 241 9.35 8.21 19.14
N ASP A 242 10.02 7.20 19.70
CA ASP A 242 11.23 6.68 19.07
C ASP A 242 10.87 6.10 17.70
N VAL A 243 11.62 6.47 16.66
CA VAL A 243 11.40 6.00 15.30
C VAL A 243 12.54 5.10 14.88
N PHE A 244 12.22 3.86 14.52
CA PHE A 244 13.18 2.91 13.95
C PHE A 244 12.84 2.68 12.49
N PHE A 245 13.62 3.29 11.60
CA PHE A 245 13.41 3.19 10.17
C PHE A 245 14.40 2.23 9.52
N PHE A 246 13.94 1.00 9.28
CA PHE A 246 14.67 -0.03 8.58
C PHE A 246 14.43 0.06 7.08
N TYR A 247 15.50 0.09 6.29
CA TYR A 247 15.40 0.06 4.84
C TYR A 247 16.28 -1.03 4.23
N GLY A 248 15.62 -2.06 3.71
CA GLY A 248 16.26 -3.21 3.08
C GLY A 248 16.58 -2.97 1.60
N ALA A 249 17.82 -3.21 1.21
CA ALA A 249 18.30 -3.16 -0.17
C ALA A 249 19.27 -4.31 -0.48
N ARG A 250 19.67 -4.49 -1.75
CA ARG A 250 20.63 -5.55 -2.10
C ARG A 250 22.06 -5.06 -1.90
N THR A 251 22.42 -3.97 -2.58
CA THR A 251 23.76 -3.37 -2.54
C THR A 251 23.69 -1.89 -2.16
N PRO A 252 24.83 -1.23 -1.86
CA PRO A 252 24.82 0.21 -1.55
C PRO A 252 24.22 1.08 -2.65
N THR A 253 24.35 0.69 -3.92
CA THR A 253 23.79 1.42 -5.08
C THR A 253 22.26 1.37 -5.17
N ASP A 254 21.61 0.54 -4.36
CA ASP A 254 20.16 0.45 -4.26
C ASP A 254 19.59 1.34 -3.15
N LEU A 255 20.46 1.96 -2.35
CA LEU A 255 20.09 2.96 -1.37
C LEU A 255 19.97 4.33 -2.04
N PHE A 256 18.95 5.10 -1.64
CA PHE A 256 18.72 6.46 -2.11
C PHE A 256 18.10 7.29 -0.98
N TYR A 257 18.04 8.61 -1.18
CA TYR A 257 17.65 9.60 -0.14
C TYR A 257 18.53 9.61 1.12
N LEU A 258 19.72 8.98 1.10
CA LEU A 258 20.62 8.92 2.25
C LEU A 258 20.93 10.31 2.84
N ASP A 259 21.24 11.30 1.99
CA ASP A 259 21.51 12.67 2.44
C ASP A 259 20.28 13.31 3.11
N ARG A 260 19.09 13.09 2.54
CA ARG A 260 17.83 13.61 3.10
C ARG A 260 17.51 12.96 4.45
N ILE A 261 17.78 11.67 4.57
CA ILE A 261 17.59 10.92 5.82
C ILE A 261 18.59 11.40 6.87
N ALA A 262 19.85 11.61 6.51
CA ALA A 262 20.87 12.13 7.42
C ALA A 262 20.50 13.53 7.93
N GLU A 263 19.96 14.40 7.06
CA GLU A 263 19.45 15.70 7.46
C GLU A 263 18.26 15.59 8.44
N LEU A 264 17.31 14.69 8.17
CA LEU A 264 16.19 14.43 9.08
C LEU A 264 16.68 13.91 10.43
N ALA A 265 17.59 12.94 10.46
CA ALA A 265 18.14 12.39 11.70
C ALA A 265 18.93 13.45 12.49
N GLY A 266 19.61 14.38 11.82
CA GLY A 266 20.27 15.51 12.46
C GLY A 266 19.30 16.50 13.12
N ARG A 267 18.07 16.62 12.61
CA ARG A 267 17.00 17.47 13.17
C ARG A 267 16.11 16.76 14.19
N HIS A 268 16.05 15.43 14.15
CA HIS A 268 15.16 14.59 14.94
C HIS A 268 15.95 13.48 15.62
N PRO A 269 16.47 13.71 16.84
CA PRO A 269 17.26 12.71 17.58
C PRO A 269 16.53 11.38 17.85
N GLU A 270 15.20 11.39 17.82
CA GLU A 270 14.33 10.22 17.93
C GLU A 270 14.38 9.30 16.69
N LEU A 271 14.88 9.80 15.54
CA LEU A 271 14.96 9.04 14.29
C LEU A 271 16.24 8.20 14.21
N ASN A 272 16.06 6.89 14.23
CA ASN A 272 17.10 5.90 14.05
C ASN A 272 16.96 5.25 12.66
N PHE A 273 17.77 5.67 11.70
CA PHE A 273 17.82 5.05 10.38
C PHE A 273 18.77 3.85 10.34
N ILE A 274 18.28 2.73 9.82
CA ILE A 274 18.95 1.43 9.84
C ILE A 274 18.91 0.83 8.42
N PRO A 275 19.88 1.18 7.55
CA PRO A 275 19.99 0.56 6.23
C PRO A 275 20.50 -0.89 6.36
N VAL A 276 19.83 -1.84 5.71
CA VAL A 276 20.15 -3.27 5.74
C VAL A 276 20.46 -3.76 4.34
N LEU A 277 21.64 -4.35 4.14
CA LEU A 277 22.08 -4.84 2.84
C LEU A 277 22.19 -6.37 2.79
N SER A 278 21.48 -6.97 1.85
CA SER A 278 21.40 -8.44 1.70
C SER A 278 22.50 -9.05 0.82
N HIS A 279 23.16 -8.26 -0.04
CA HIS A 279 24.13 -8.74 -1.03
C HIS A 279 25.43 -7.93 -0.99
N VAL A 280 26.05 -7.80 0.18
CA VAL A 280 27.37 -7.17 0.32
C VAL A 280 28.47 -8.21 0.17
N ASN A 281 29.08 -8.30 -1.02
CA ASN A 281 30.23 -9.17 -1.28
C ASN A 281 31.51 -8.33 -1.42
N GLY A 282 32.42 -8.43 -0.45
CA GLY A 282 33.76 -7.83 -0.53
C GLY A 282 33.84 -6.30 -0.40
N GLU A 283 32.69 -5.60 -0.32
CA GLU A 283 32.64 -4.16 -0.05
C GLU A 283 32.66 -3.86 1.46
N ALA A 284 33.33 -2.77 1.83
CA ALA A 284 33.29 -2.22 3.17
C ALA A 284 31.88 -1.65 3.43
N TRP A 285 31.18 -2.24 4.40
CA TRP A 285 29.86 -1.81 4.85
C TRP A 285 29.79 -2.02 6.35
N ASP A 286 29.67 -0.92 7.07
CA ASP A 286 29.66 -0.88 8.53
C ASP A 286 28.23 -0.95 9.10
N GLY A 287 27.21 -0.95 8.23
CA GLY A 287 25.81 -1.08 8.61
C GLY A 287 25.34 -2.54 8.73
N GLU A 288 24.04 -2.68 8.90
CA GLU A 288 23.38 -3.99 9.05
C GLU A 288 23.49 -4.84 7.77
N ARG A 289 23.71 -6.14 7.95
CA ARG A 289 23.88 -7.13 6.87
C ARG A 289 22.82 -8.22 6.96
N GLY A 290 22.43 -8.75 5.81
CA GLY A 290 21.44 -9.82 5.71
C GLY A 290 20.06 -9.30 5.29
N PHE A 291 19.01 -9.97 5.74
CA PHE A 291 17.64 -9.57 5.41
C PHE A 291 17.04 -8.68 6.49
N VAL A 292 16.21 -7.71 6.07
CA VAL A 292 15.69 -6.66 6.96
C VAL A 292 14.95 -7.20 8.19
N HIS A 293 14.21 -8.32 8.07
CA HIS A 293 13.49 -8.94 9.19
C HIS A 293 14.45 -9.42 10.31
N GLN A 294 15.69 -9.78 9.97
CA GLN A 294 16.70 -10.22 10.94
C GLN A 294 17.23 -9.04 11.76
N SER A 295 17.49 -7.91 11.10
CA SER A 295 17.89 -6.68 11.80
C SER A 295 16.76 -6.09 12.64
N VAL A 296 15.50 -6.22 12.19
CA VAL A 296 14.33 -5.88 13.01
C VAL A 296 14.30 -6.75 14.27
N ASP A 297 14.38 -8.08 14.14
CA ASP A 297 14.40 -9.01 15.28
C ASP A 297 15.50 -8.67 16.30
N ALA A 298 16.73 -8.51 15.81
CA ALA A 298 17.88 -8.19 16.64
C ALA A 298 17.70 -6.85 17.38
N LYS A 299 17.17 -5.83 16.70
CA LYS A 299 16.97 -4.51 17.29
C LYS A 299 15.85 -4.51 18.32
N LEU A 300 14.73 -5.18 18.07
CA LEU A 300 13.62 -5.29 19.02
C LEU A 300 14.08 -5.98 20.31
N LYS A 301 14.84 -7.09 20.18
CA LYS A 301 15.46 -7.78 21.33
C LYS A 301 16.46 -6.90 22.08
N GLN A 302 17.30 -6.15 21.36
CA GLN A 302 18.25 -5.22 21.97
C GLN A 302 17.54 -4.16 22.83
N LEU A 303 16.41 -3.66 22.35
CA LEU A 303 15.62 -2.63 23.03
C LEU A 303 14.64 -3.19 24.06
N ALA A 304 14.54 -4.52 24.18
CA ALA A 304 13.53 -5.21 24.97
C ALA A 304 12.09 -4.76 24.63
N VAL A 305 11.82 -4.53 23.34
CA VAL A 305 10.46 -4.28 22.85
C VAL A 305 9.71 -5.60 22.77
N ASP A 306 8.55 -5.64 23.41
CA ASP A 306 7.65 -6.79 23.51
C ASP A 306 6.22 -6.34 23.18
N GLY A 307 5.96 -6.17 21.88
CA GLY A 307 4.68 -5.74 21.34
C GLY A 307 4.32 -4.26 21.52
N GLN A 308 5.17 -3.46 22.16
CA GLN A 308 4.91 -2.02 22.28
C GLN A 308 5.20 -1.30 20.96
N GLY A 309 4.32 -0.38 20.59
CA GLY A 309 4.49 0.47 19.41
C GLY A 309 3.60 0.07 18.24
N ASP A 310 3.89 0.61 17.07
CA ASP A 310 3.19 0.26 15.82
C ASP A 310 4.22 0.02 14.71
N VAL A 311 3.97 -0.99 13.88
CA VAL A 311 4.83 -1.40 12.77
C VAL A 311 4.15 -1.09 11.44
N TYR A 312 4.86 -0.40 10.56
CA TYR A 312 4.45 -0.17 9.17
C TYR A 312 5.47 -0.78 8.23
N ALA A 313 5.06 -1.81 7.49
CA ALA A 313 5.95 -2.57 6.60
C ALA A 313 5.45 -2.54 5.15
N CYS A 314 6.27 -2.02 4.23
CA CYS A 314 5.86 -1.87 2.84
C CYS A 314 6.94 -2.39 1.89
N GLY A 315 6.55 -3.20 0.92
CA GLY A 315 7.48 -3.72 -0.09
C GLY A 315 7.05 -5.06 -0.69
N PRO A 316 8.01 -5.88 -1.17
CA PRO A 316 7.70 -7.12 -1.87
C PRO A 316 7.15 -8.18 -0.90
N PRO A 317 6.21 -9.04 -1.34
CA PRO A 317 5.59 -10.05 -0.48
C PRO A 317 6.57 -10.91 0.32
N PRO A 318 7.68 -11.43 -0.26
CA PRO A 318 8.64 -12.25 0.51
C PRO A 318 9.26 -11.52 1.71
N MET A 319 9.38 -10.20 1.66
CA MET A 319 9.88 -9.40 2.79
C MET A 319 8.83 -9.31 3.90
N ILE A 320 7.58 -9.04 3.54
CA ILE A 320 6.46 -8.96 4.48
C ILE A 320 6.23 -10.33 5.15
N ASP A 321 6.21 -11.40 4.35
CA ASP A 321 5.93 -12.75 4.83
C ASP A 321 7.03 -13.25 5.79
N ALA A 322 8.28 -12.84 5.59
CA ALA A 322 9.38 -13.14 6.51
C ALA A 322 9.35 -12.27 7.78
N LEU A 323 8.81 -11.06 7.72
CA LEU A 323 8.73 -10.13 8.84
C LEU A 323 7.63 -10.50 9.82
N GLN A 324 6.47 -10.98 9.36
CA GLN A 324 5.32 -11.25 10.23
C GLN A 324 5.63 -12.23 11.38
N PRO A 325 6.27 -13.40 11.17
CA PRO A 325 6.62 -14.29 12.26
C PRO A 325 7.59 -13.66 13.27
N VAL A 326 8.53 -12.83 12.80
CA VAL A 326 9.46 -12.09 13.66
C VAL A 326 8.70 -11.16 14.60
N LEU A 327 7.77 -10.38 14.07
CA LEU A 327 6.98 -9.45 14.88
C LEU A 327 6.13 -10.19 15.91
N PHE A 328 5.49 -11.30 15.52
CA PHE A 328 4.70 -12.13 16.44
C PHE A 328 5.57 -12.71 17.57
N MET A 329 6.78 -13.20 17.25
CA MET A 329 7.72 -13.70 18.27
C MET A 329 8.24 -12.60 19.21
N ASN A 330 8.14 -11.33 18.81
CA ASN A 330 8.47 -10.16 19.64
C ASN A 330 7.18 -9.50 20.21
N GLY A 331 6.09 -10.26 20.37
CA GLY A 331 4.91 -9.86 21.12
C GLY A 331 3.93 -8.91 20.40
N PHE A 332 4.14 -8.61 19.11
CA PHE A 332 3.23 -7.73 18.38
C PHE A 332 1.92 -8.43 18.03
N GLU A 333 0.82 -7.83 18.48
CA GLU A 333 -0.55 -8.17 18.07
C GLU A 333 -0.84 -7.66 16.64
N SER A 334 -1.77 -8.29 15.93
CA SER A 334 -2.13 -7.94 14.54
C SER A 334 -2.59 -6.48 14.39
N GLU A 335 -3.25 -5.94 15.42
CA GLU A 335 -3.72 -4.54 15.52
C GLU A 335 -2.58 -3.50 15.58
N ARG A 336 -1.35 -3.96 15.77
CA ARG A 336 -0.13 -3.14 15.79
C ARG A 336 0.73 -3.32 14.55
N ILE A 337 0.34 -4.18 13.62
CA ILE A 337 1.11 -4.53 12.43
C ILE A 337 0.34 -4.14 11.18
N PHE A 338 0.81 -3.11 10.50
CA PHE A 338 0.24 -2.60 9.26
C PHE A 338 1.20 -2.88 8.11
N PHE A 339 0.71 -3.43 7.01
CA PHE A 339 1.57 -3.69 5.85
C PHE A 339 0.90 -3.38 4.52
N ASP A 340 1.73 -3.04 3.55
CA ASP A 340 1.35 -2.86 2.15
C ASP A 340 2.21 -3.79 1.26
N ARG A 341 1.54 -4.74 0.58
CA ARG A 341 2.20 -5.77 -0.25
C ARG A 341 2.18 -5.37 -1.71
N PHE A 342 3.36 -5.17 -2.28
CA PHE A 342 3.48 -4.77 -3.69
C PHE A 342 3.51 -6.00 -4.60
N THR A 343 2.35 -6.37 -5.12
CA THR A 343 2.22 -7.47 -6.09
C THR A 343 2.36 -6.97 -7.52
N THR A 344 3.10 -7.70 -8.36
CA THR A 344 3.10 -7.43 -9.80
C THR A 344 1.78 -7.92 -10.40
N SER A 345 1.05 -7.05 -11.10
CA SER A 345 -0.12 -7.46 -11.90
C SER A 345 0.33 -8.53 -12.89
N SER A 346 -0.17 -9.76 -12.78
CA SER A 346 0.14 -10.80 -13.77
C SER A 346 -0.46 -10.38 -15.11
N SER A 347 0.38 -10.08 -16.10
CA SER A 347 -0.07 -10.20 -17.48
C SER A 347 -0.58 -11.62 -17.69
N ALA A 348 -1.74 -11.73 -18.33
CA ALA A 348 -2.44 -12.97 -18.65
C ALA A 348 -1.49 -14.15 -18.95
N THR A 349 -1.81 -15.30 -18.38
CA THR A 349 -1.22 -16.61 -18.68
C THR A 349 -1.05 -16.79 -20.20
N PRO A 350 0.04 -17.38 -20.70
CA PRO A 350 0.15 -17.74 -22.10
C PRO A 350 -1.05 -18.63 -22.45
N SER A 351 -1.74 -18.32 -23.54
CA SER A 351 -2.66 -19.29 -24.15
C SER A 351 -1.88 -20.58 -24.38
N HIS A 352 -2.42 -21.69 -23.87
CA HIS A 352 -1.97 -23.03 -24.23
C HIS A 352 -1.89 -23.21 -25.75
#